data_AF-A0A4W2BKK8-F1
#
_entry.id   AF-A0A4W2BKK8-F1
#
_cell.length_a   1.000
_cell.length_b   1.000
_cell.length_c   1.000
_cell.angle_alpha   90.00
_cell.angle_beta   90.00
_cell.angle_gamma   90.00
#
_symmetry.space_group_name_H-M   'P 1'
#
loop_
_entity.id
_entity.type
_entity.pdbx_description
1 polymer ?
#
loop_
_entity_poly.entity_id
_entity_poly.type
_entity_poly.pdbx_seq_one_letter_code
_entity_poly.pdbx_strand_id
1 'polypeptide(L)'
;MCFTKRDPRVLASFRVLMHNLVDEFFDTMENEPEGAQMEAVLAETKEKFIKDAFKVMDNHIQENSPETLKESSPLLQEARQEVRCRIQRRSVSTSLEVQNPEESIWARALRQFLGILQSFLSGCRDALTWLWEKAAACLQAICSAVEALWEVLTDFSSFVGQLLCRSLIQV
;
A
#
# COMPACT_ATOMS: atom_id res chain seq x y z
N MET A 1 9.30 5.45 17.35
CA MET A 1 8.09 5.60 16.49
C MET A 1 6.95 4.88 17.17
N CYS A 2 5.93 5.60 17.63
CA CYS A 2 4.74 5.01 18.21
C CYS A 2 3.93 4.39 17.08
N PHE A 3 3.98 3.07 16.92
CA PHE A 3 3.00 2.38 16.09
C PHE A 3 1.63 2.61 16.74
N THR A 4 0.83 3.48 16.15
CA THR A 4 -0.59 3.62 16.50
C THR A 4 -1.21 2.24 16.45
N LYS A 5 -1.80 1.84 17.59
CA LYS A 5 -2.62 0.63 17.73
C LYS A 5 -3.54 0.56 16.51
N ARG A 6 -3.59 -0.59 15.80
CA ARG A 6 -4.45 -0.76 14.61
C ARG A 6 -5.86 -0.26 14.94
N ASP A 7 -6.39 0.67 14.14
CA ASP A 7 -7.72 1.22 14.40
C ASP A 7 -8.75 0.08 14.33
N PRO A 8 -9.46 -0.24 15.44
CA PRO A 8 -10.42 -1.33 15.44
C PRO A 8 -11.56 -1.12 14.44
N ARG A 9 -11.86 0.13 14.05
CA ARG A 9 -12.91 0.46 13.07
C ARG A 9 -12.52 0.02 11.67
N VAL A 10 -11.30 0.33 11.20
CA VAL A 10 -10.86 -0.09 9.86
C VAL A 10 -10.77 -1.61 9.78
N LEU A 11 -10.33 -2.28 10.85
CA LEU A 11 -10.32 -3.74 10.94
C LEU A 11 -11.74 -4.33 10.87
N ALA A 12 -12.72 -3.70 11.54
CA ALA A 12 -14.11 -4.12 11.46
C ALA A 12 -14.68 -3.95 10.04
N SER A 13 -14.40 -2.82 9.37
CA SER A 13 -14.82 -2.59 7.98
C SER A 13 -14.24 -3.62 7.02
N PHE A 14 -12.94 -3.94 7.13
CA PHE A 14 -12.35 -5.01 6.33
C PHE A 14 -12.94 -6.38 6.64
N ARG A 15 -13.25 -6.67 7.91
CA ARG A 15 -13.88 -7.93 8.30
C ARG A 15 -15.27 -8.08 7.66
N VAL A 16 -16.10 -7.03 7.73
CA VAL A 16 -17.41 -7.01 7.08
C VAL A 16 -17.27 -7.19 5.57
N LEU A 17 -16.33 -6.48 4.94
CA LEU A 17 -16.04 -6.64 3.51
C LEU A 17 -15.70 -8.10 3.16
N MET A 18 -14.83 -8.74 3.96
CA MET A 18 -14.43 -10.12 3.73
C MET A 18 -15.60 -11.11 3.89
N HIS A 19 -16.47 -10.90 4.88
CA HIS A 19 -17.66 -11.75 5.04
C HIS A 19 -18.63 -11.58 3.87
N ASN A 20 -18.96 -10.34 3.51
CA ASN A 20 -19.86 -10.06 2.38
C ASN A 20 -19.33 -10.65 1.07
N LEU A 21 -18.02 -10.56 0.83
CA LEU A 21 -17.39 -11.13 -0.36
C LEU A 21 -17.54 -12.66 -0.40
N VAL A 22 -17.36 -13.31 0.74
CA VAL A 22 -17.52 -14.77 0.88
C VAL A 22 -18.97 -15.15 0.64
N ASP A 23 -19.92 -14.49 1.32
CA ASP A 23 -21.34 -14.78 1.21
C ASP A 23 -21.83 -14.63 -0.25
N GLU A 24 -21.51 -13.51 -0.90
CA GLU A 24 -21.88 -13.25 -2.30
C GLU A 24 -21.24 -14.24 -3.28
N PHE A 25 -19.99 -14.63 -3.04
CA PHE A 25 -19.34 -15.66 -3.84
C PHE A 25 -20.07 -17.01 -3.71
N PHE A 26 -20.43 -17.42 -2.49
CA PHE A 26 -21.16 -18.67 -2.27
C PHE A 26 -22.58 -18.64 -2.85
N ASP A 27 -23.32 -17.55 -2.68
CA ASP A 27 -24.65 -17.35 -3.28
C ASP A 27 -24.59 -17.44 -4.82
N THR A 28 -23.51 -16.92 -5.42
CA THR A 28 -23.33 -16.98 -6.87
C THR A 28 -22.99 -18.39 -7.33
N MET A 29 -22.14 -19.09 -6.58
CA MET A 29 -21.73 -20.46 -6.88
C MET A 29 -22.83 -21.51 -6.63
N GLU A 30 -23.85 -21.21 -5.82
CA GLU A 30 -25.04 -22.06 -5.63
C GLU A 30 -25.76 -22.33 -6.96
N ASN A 31 -25.67 -21.41 -7.92
CA ASN A 31 -26.26 -21.57 -9.25
C ASN A 31 -25.42 -22.42 -10.22
N GLU A 32 -24.33 -23.04 -9.73
CA GLU A 32 -23.40 -23.89 -10.50
C GLU A 32 -23.00 -23.32 -11.88
N PRO A 33 -22.41 -22.11 -11.93
CA PRO A 33 -22.06 -21.48 -13.20
C PRO A 33 -21.03 -22.33 -13.97
N GLU A 34 -21.28 -22.56 -15.26
CA GLU A 34 -20.39 -23.34 -16.12
C GLU A 34 -19.17 -22.52 -16.57
N GLY A 35 -17.99 -23.15 -16.58
CA GLY A 35 -16.77 -22.71 -17.28
C GLY A 35 -16.56 -21.19 -17.39
N ALA A 36 -16.96 -20.62 -18.54
CA ALA A 36 -16.81 -19.20 -18.84
C ALA A 36 -17.59 -18.25 -17.90
N GLN A 37 -18.76 -18.69 -17.42
CA GLN A 37 -19.54 -17.94 -16.44
C GLN A 37 -18.83 -17.91 -15.09
N MET A 38 -18.21 -19.03 -14.68
CA MET A 38 -17.45 -19.09 -13.43
C MET A 38 -16.24 -18.14 -13.46
N GLU A 39 -15.51 -18.10 -14.57
CA GLU A 39 -14.39 -17.16 -14.75
C GLU A 39 -14.86 -15.69 -14.72
N ALA A 40 -16.02 -15.38 -15.30
CA ALA A 40 -16.60 -14.04 -15.24
C ALA A 40 -16.99 -13.65 -13.81
N VAL A 41 -17.64 -14.55 -13.07
CA VAL A 41 -17.99 -14.36 -11.65
C VAL A 41 -16.73 -14.11 -10.82
N LEU A 42 -15.67 -14.90 -11.03
CA LEU A 42 -14.40 -14.73 -10.32
C LEU A 42 -13.72 -13.39 -10.64
N ALA A 43 -13.74 -12.97 -11.91
CA ALA A 43 -13.18 -11.69 -12.33
C ALA A 43 -13.95 -10.52 -11.70
N GLU A 44 -15.28 -10.58 -11.69
CA GLU A 44 -16.14 -9.57 -11.06
C GLU A 44 -15.93 -9.52 -9.54
N THR A 45 -15.92 -10.68 -8.88
CA THR A 45 -15.66 -10.83 -7.43
C THR A 45 -14.34 -10.16 -7.06
N LYS A 46 -13.29 -10.41 -7.85
CA LYS A 46 -11.97 -9.82 -7.67
C LYS A 46 -11.98 -8.30 -7.86
N GLU A 47 -12.57 -7.80 -8.95
CA GLU A 47 -12.62 -6.37 -9.21
C GLU A 47 -13.37 -5.62 -8.11
N LYS A 48 -14.53 -6.17 -7.71
CA LYS A 48 -15.34 -5.65 -6.62
C LYS A 48 -14.57 -5.62 -5.30
N PHE A 49 -13.93 -6.73 -4.94
CA PHE A 49 -13.11 -6.81 -3.73
C PHE A 49 -12.00 -5.75 -3.70
N ILE A 50 -11.25 -5.61 -4.80
CA ILE A 50 -10.17 -4.63 -4.90
C ILE A 50 -10.72 -3.21 -4.73
N LYS A 51 -11.81 -2.89 -5.43
CA LYS A 51 -12.46 -1.57 -5.38
C LYS A 51 -12.95 -1.24 -3.96
N ASP A 52 -13.62 -2.17 -3.31
CA ASP A 52 -14.17 -1.95 -1.97
C ASP A 52 -13.08 -1.91 -0.90
N ALA A 53 -12.02 -2.70 -1.05
CA ALA A 53 -10.84 -2.62 -0.18
C ALA A 53 -10.19 -1.24 -0.26
N PHE A 54 -10.04 -0.68 -1.46
CA PHE A 54 -9.55 0.69 -1.63
C PHE A 54 -10.49 1.73 -1.03
N LYS A 55 -11.80 1.54 -1.14
CA LYS A 55 -12.78 2.44 -0.54
C LYS A 55 -12.65 2.45 0.98
N VAL A 56 -12.47 1.29 1.63
CA VAL A 56 -12.22 1.20 3.07
C VAL A 56 -10.93 1.94 3.44
N MET A 57 -9.85 1.77 2.67
CA MET A 57 -8.59 2.49 2.90
C MET A 57 -8.76 4.00 2.74
N ASP A 58 -9.36 4.45 1.64
CA ASP A 58 -9.53 5.87 1.32
C ASP A 58 -10.42 6.57 2.37
N ASN A 59 -11.51 5.93 2.79
CA ASN A 59 -12.36 6.42 3.88
C ASN A 59 -11.58 6.56 5.18
N HIS A 60 -10.81 5.54 5.56
CA HIS A 60 -10.00 5.59 6.77
C HIS A 60 -8.96 6.71 6.73
N ILE A 61 -8.29 6.89 5.60
CA ILE A 61 -7.32 7.98 5.42
C ILE A 61 -8.04 9.33 5.50
N GLN A 62 -9.18 9.50 4.83
CA GLN A 62 -9.96 10.74 4.91
C GLN A 62 -10.42 11.03 6.34
N GLU A 63 -10.95 10.06 7.08
CA GLU A 63 -11.44 10.29 8.45
C GLU A 63 -10.32 10.69 9.41
N ASN A 64 -9.10 10.19 9.20
CA ASN A 64 -7.97 10.36 10.13
C ASN A 64 -6.90 11.35 9.67
N SER A 65 -7.03 11.93 8.47
CA SER A 65 -6.10 12.95 7.99
C SER A 65 -6.42 14.32 8.60
N PRO A 66 -5.42 15.11 9.00
CA PRO A 66 -5.60 16.53 9.32
C PRO A 66 -6.24 17.26 8.14
N GLU A 67 -7.07 18.28 8.40
CA GLU A 67 -7.73 19.08 7.34
C GLU A 67 -6.73 19.69 6.36
N THR A 68 -5.55 20.11 6.85
CA THR A 68 -4.44 20.61 6.03
C THR A 68 -3.82 19.56 5.09
N LEU A 69 -3.96 18.28 5.42
CA LEU A 69 -3.52 17.15 4.59
C LEU A 69 -4.64 16.66 3.67
N LYS A 70 -5.90 16.92 3.99
CA LYS A 70 -7.07 16.61 3.15
C LYS A 70 -7.09 17.48 1.90
N GLU A 71 -6.72 18.75 2.00
CA GLU A 71 -6.89 19.72 0.92
C GLU A 71 -5.64 19.93 0.04
N SER A 72 -4.43 19.49 0.46
CA SER A 72 -3.23 20.21 0.01
C SER A 72 -2.00 19.39 -0.41
N SER A 73 -2.06 18.06 -0.54
CA SER A 73 -0.86 17.29 -0.92
C SER A 73 -1.01 16.50 -2.23
N PRO A 74 -0.61 17.08 -3.39
CA PRO A 74 -0.57 16.34 -4.66
C PRO A 74 0.31 15.08 -4.58
N LEU A 75 1.39 15.12 -3.77
CA LEU A 75 2.27 13.98 -3.53
C LEU A 75 1.56 12.82 -2.81
N LEU A 76 0.64 13.12 -1.88
CA LEU A 76 -0.13 12.09 -1.20
C LEU A 76 -1.13 11.43 -2.14
N GLN A 77 -1.75 12.20 -3.04
CA GLN A 77 -2.66 11.66 -4.05
C GLN A 77 -1.91 10.77 -5.05
N GLU A 78 -0.73 11.20 -5.51
CA GLU A 78 0.13 10.42 -6.40
C GLU A 78 0.58 9.11 -5.74
N ALA A 79 1.02 9.16 -4.48
CA ALA A 79 1.39 7.97 -3.72
C ALA A 79 0.22 6.99 -3.54
N ARG A 80 -0.99 7.49 -3.25
CA ARG A 80 -2.21 6.65 -3.16
C ARG A 80 -2.52 5.98 -4.48
N GLN A 81 -2.44 6.71 -5.60
CA GLN A 81 -2.72 6.16 -6.91
C GLN A 81 -1.67 5.13 -7.32
N GLU A 82 -0.39 5.35 -7.01
CA GLU A 82 0.68 4.38 -7.27
C GLU A 82 0.51 3.11 -6.43
N VAL A 83 0.13 3.23 -5.15
CA VAL A 83 -0.24 2.07 -4.31
C VAL A 83 -1.38 1.28 -4.96
N ARG A 84 -2.41 1.97 -5.47
CA ARG A 84 -3.52 1.34 -6.18
C ARG A 84 -3.05 0.59 -7.42
N CYS A 85 -2.25 1.24 -8.25
CA CYS A 85 -1.68 0.66 -9.47
C CYS A 85 -0.84 -0.60 -9.18
N ARG A 86 -0.02 -0.60 -8.13
CA ARG A 86 0.83 -1.73 -7.75
C ARG A 86 0.03 -2.95 -7.31
N ILE A 87 -0.96 -2.74 -6.46
CA ILE A 87 -1.86 -3.80 -6.00
C ILE A 87 -2.63 -4.38 -7.19
N GLN A 88 -3.18 -3.54 -8.06
CA GLN A 88 -3.92 -3.98 -9.25
C GLN A 88 -3.04 -4.76 -10.23
N ARG A 89 -1.83 -4.26 -10.55
CA ARG A 89 -0.91 -4.90 -11.51
C ARG A 89 -0.57 -6.33 -11.11
N ARG A 90 -0.34 -6.59 -9.82
CA ARG A 90 -0.07 -7.94 -9.28
C ARG A 90 -1.34 -8.79 -9.23
N SER A 91 -2.47 -8.17 -8.89
CA SER A 91 -3.76 -8.85 -8.79
C SER A 91 -4.16 -9.51 -10.11
N VAL A 92 -3.85 -8.92 -11.28
CA VAL A 92 -4.24 -9.41 -12.61
C VAL A 92 -3.64 -10.78 -12.98
N SER A 93 -2.56 -11.23 -12.33
CA SER A 93 -1.93 -12.52 -12.66
C SER A 93 -2.59 -13.67 -11.90
N THR A 94 -3.56 -14.33 -12.52
CA THR A 94 -3.91 -15.72 -12.21
C THR A 94 -3.62 -16.55 -13.45
N SER A 95 -2.68 -17.47 -13.30
CA SER A 95 -2.23 -18.41 -14.33
C SER A 95 -3.44 -19.23 -14.83
N LEU A 96 -3.53 -19.37 -16.15
CA LEU A 96 -4.27 -20.44 -16.83
C LEU A 96 -3.67 -21.78 -16.40
N GLU A 97 -4.00 -22.21 -15.18
CA GLU A 97 -3.53 -23.48 -14.66
C GLU A 97 -4.40 -24.60 -15.24
N VAL A 98 -3.73 -25.65 -15.73
CA VAL A 98 -4.33 -26.78 -16.44
C VAL A 98 -5.53 -27.30 -15.66
N GLN A 99 -6.72 -27.23 -16.28
CA GLN A 99 -7.95 -27.70 -15.65
C GLN A 99 -7.84 -29.21 -15.39
N ASN A 100 -8.01 -29.62 -14.14
CA ASN A 100 -8.21 -31.02 -13.82
C ASN A 100 -9.69 -31.36 -14.08
N PRO A 101 -9.99 -32.27 -15.03
CA PRO A 101 -11.36 -32.66 -15.35
C PRO A 101 -12.06 -33.42 -14.21
N GLU A 102 -11.32 -33.96 -13.23
CA GLU A 102 -11.88 -34.67 -12.06
C GLU A 102 -12.15 -33.74 -10.86
N GLU A 103 -11.75 -32.47 -10.93
CA GLU A 103 -11.96 -31.50 -9.84
C GLU A 103 -13.43 -31.05 -9.81
N SER A 104 -14.06 -31.12 -8.63
CA SER A 104 -15.42 -30.58 -8.45
C SER A 104 -15.45 -29.08 -8.71
N ILE A 105 -16.58 -28.57 -9.19
CA ILE A 105 -16.79 -27.13 -9.45
C ILE A 105 -16.47 -26.32 -8.19
N TRP A 106 -16.88 -26.79 -7.02
CA TRP A 106 -16.59 -26.17 -5.72
C TRP A 106 -15.11 -26.14 -5.35
N ALA A 107 -14.38 -27.24 -5.57
CA ALA A 107 -12.95 -27.28 -5.30
C ALA A 107 -12.20 -26.27 -6.19
N ARG A 108 -12.57 -26.22 -7.48
CA ARG A 108 -12.02 -25.28 -8.44
C ARG A 108 -12.33 -23.83 -8.07
N ALA A 109 -13.58 -23.54 -7.73
CA ALA A 109 -14.03 -22.21 -7.34
C ALA A 109 -13.31 -21.71 -6.07
N LEU A 110 -13.21 -22.55 -5.04
CA LEU A 110 -12.49 -22.22 -3.81
C LEU A 110 -11.00 -21.97 -4.08
N ARG A 111 -10.37 -22.80 -4.91
CA ARG A 111 -8.96 -22.64 -5.31
C ARG A 111 -8.74 -21.30 -6.00
N GLN A 112 -9.60 -20.92 -6.94
CA GLN A 112 -9.52 -19.64 -7.64
C GLN A 112 -9.76 -18.46 -6.69
N PHE A 113 -10.75 -18.55 -5.80
CA PHE A 113 -11.01 -17.54 -4.79
C PHE A 113 -9.81 -17.31 -3.85
N LEU A 114 -9.17 -18.39 -3.39
CA LEU A 114 -7.93 -18.31 -2.62
C LEU A 114 -6.79 -17.68 -3.42
N GLY A 115 -6.69 -18.00 -4.71
CA GLY A 115 -5.75 -17.37 -5.64
C GLY A 115 -5.95 -15.86 -5.74
N ILE A 116 -7.19 -15.38 -5.81
CA ILE A 116 -7.54 -13.95 -5.80
C ILE A 116 -7.02 -13.28 -4.51
N LEU A 117 -7.31 -13.87 -3.34
CA LEU A 117 -6.88 -13.35 -2.05
C LEU A 117 -5.35 -13.30 -1.94
N GLN A 118 -4.68 -14.38 -2.36
CA GLN A 118 -3.22 -14.45 -2.32
C GLN A 118 -2.58 -13.40 -3.25
N SER A 119 -3.15 -13.21 -4.44
CA SER A 119 -2.68 -12.22 -5.40
C SER A 119 -2.83 -10.80 -4.86
N PHE A 120 -3.98 -10.47 -4.27
CA PHE A 120 -4.21 -9.20 -3.59
C PHE A 120 -3.24 -8.95 -2.42
N LEU A 121 -3.05 -9.95 -1.55
CA LEU A 121 -2.10 -9.87 -0.44
C LEU A 121 -0.66 -9.66 -0.92
N SER A 122 -0.28 -10.30 -2.03
CA SER A 122 1.04 -10.10 -2.64
C SER A 122 1.21 -8.67 -3.16
N GLY A 123 0.17 -8.12 -3.80
CA GLY A 123 0.13 -6.74 -4.26
C GLY A 123 0.24 -5.75 -3.10
N CYS A 124 -0.44 -6.01 -1.99
CA CYS A 124 -0.34 -5.20 -0.78
C CYS A 124 1.07 -5.22 -0.20
N ARG A 125 1.72 -6.38 -0.15
CA ARG A 125 3.12 -6.49 0.32
C ARG A 125 4.07 -5.72 -0.58
N ASP A 126 3.93 -5.84 -1.90
CA ASP A 126 4.75 -5.11 -2.87
C ASP A 126 4.61 -3.59 -2.71
N ALA A 127 3.37 -3.11 -2.58
CA ALA A 127 3.09 -1.70 -2.34
C ALA A 127 3.68 -1.20 -1.01
N LEU A 128 3.61 -2.01 0.06
CA LEU A 128 4.22 -1.67 1.35
C LEU A 128 5.74 -1.59 1.26
N THR A 129 6.40 -2.55 0.60
CA THR A 129 7.86 -2.51 0.39
C THR A 129 8.26 -1.24 -0.35
N TRP A 130 7.56 -0.91 -1.44
CA TRP A 130 7.83 0.30 -2.21
C TRP A 130 7.66 1.57 -1.38
N LEU A 131 6.60 1.66 -0.56
CA LEU A 131 6.39 2.80 0.35
C LEU A 131 7.57 2.95 1.33
N TRP A 132 8.06 1.84 1.89
CA TRP A 132 9.21 1.85 2.78
C TRP A 132 10.49 2.32 2.09
N GLU A 133 10.76 1.85 0.88
CA GLU A 133 11.92 2.29 0.09
C GLU A 133 11.87 3.79 -0.19
N LYS A 134 10.69 4.32 -0.55
CA LYS A 134 10.51 5.76 -0.79
C LYS A 134 10.68 6.58 0.47
N ALA A 135 10.12 6.14 1.59
CA ALA A 135 10.31 6.81 2.87
C ALA A 135 11.78 6.82 3.29
N ALA A 136 12.48 5.69 3.16
CA ALA A 136 13.90 5.57 3.47
C ALA A 136 14.75 6.49 2.60
N ALA A 137 14.52 6.52 1.28
CA ALA A 137 15.24 7.39 0.37
C ALA A 137 15.03 8.88 0.68
N CYS A 138 13.79 9.27 1.01
CA CYS A 138 13.46 10.64 1.41
C CYS A 138 14.17 11.05 2.71
N LEU A 139 14.11 10.20 3.73
CA LEU A 139 14.80 10.44 5.00
C LEU A 139 16.31 10.54 4.80
N GLN A 140 16.90 9.64 4.00
CA GLN A 140 18.33 9.67 3.71
C GLN A 140 18.75 10.97 3.03
N ALA A 141 17.98 11.44 2.03
CA ALA A 141 18.27 12.70 1.35
C ALA A 141 18.25 13.91 2.29
N ILE A 142 17.30 13.94 3.23
CA ILE A 142 17.21 14.99 4.25
C ILE A 142 18.42 14.92 5.19
N CYS A 143 18.76 13.73 5.70
CA CYS A 143 19.91 13.55 6.57
C CYS A 143 21.19 14.04 5.91
N SER A 144 21.46 13.63 4.67
CA SER A 144 22.66 14.04 3.93
C SER A 144 22.70 15.56 3.69
N ALA A 145 21.56 16.21 3.47
CA ALA A 145 21.51 17.67 3.34
C ALA A 145 21.82 18.38 4.67
N VAL A 146 21.32 17.85 5.79
CA VAL A 146 21.60 18.40 7.14
C VAL A 146 23.07 18.19 7.52
N GLU A 147 23.64 17.03 7.21
CA GLU A 147 25.06 16.73 7.42
C GLU A 147 25.94 17.72 6.65
N ALA A 148 25.66 17.95 5.36
CA ALA A 148 26.39 18.92 4.55
C ALA A 148 26.28 20.35 5.11
N LEU A 149 25.10 20.77 5.57
CA LEU A 149 24.92 22.07 6.21
C LEU A 149 25.73 22.18 7.51
N TRP A 150 25.75 21.11 8.31
CA TRP A 150 26.50 21.06 9.56
C TRP A 150 28.02 21.17 9.33
N GLU A 151 28.55 20.49 8.32
CA GLU A 151 29.96 20.59 7.92
C GLU A 151 30.33 22.03 7.55
N VAL A 152 29.55 22.68 6.68
CA VAL A 152 29.79 24.07 6.28
C VAL A 152 29.77 25.03 7.46
N LEU A 153 28.82 24.86 8.39
CA LEU A 153 28.75 25.70 9.59
C LEU A 153 29.94 25.47 10.53
N THR A 154 30.42 24.23 10.63
CA THR A 154 31.58 23.87 11.46
C THR A 154 32.87 24.45 10.88
N ASP A 155 33.05 24.36 9.56
CA ASP A 155 34.19 24.93 8.85
C ASP A 155 34.22 26.45 8.96
N PHE A 156 33.07 27.09 8.76
CA PHE A 156 32.93 28.53 8.91
C PHE A 156 33.25 28.99 10.34
N SER A 157 32.74 28.28 11.35
CA SER A 157 33.02 28.59 12.77
C SER A 157 34.52 28.45 13.09
N SER A 158 35.16 27.41 12.56
CA SER A 158 36.60 27.20 12.70
C SER A 158 37.41 28.31 12.04
N PHE A 159 37.01 28.74 10.84
CA PHE A 159 37.63 29.86 10.12
C PHE A 159 37.52 31.17 10.91
N VAL A 160 36.32 31.51 11.42
CA VAL A 160 36.11 32.71 12.24
C VAL A 160 36.96 32.65 13.51
N GLY A 161 37.01 31.50 14.19
CA GLY A 161 37.85 31.31 15.37
C GLY A 161 39.34 31.56 15.09
N GLN A 162 39.86 31.05 13.98
CA GLN A 162 41.26 31.29 13.57
C GLN A 162 41.53 32.77 13.26
N LEU A 163 40.60 33.45 12.60
CA LEU A 163 40.72 34.88 12.27
C LEU A 163 40.77 35.75 13.55
N LEU A 164 39.91 35.45 14.53
CA LEU A 164 39.91 36.11 15.84
C LEU A 164 41.21 35.85 16.62
N CYS A 165 41.70 34.61 16.65
CA CYS A 165 42.99 34.31 17.30
C CYS A 165 44.16 35.06 16.65
N ARG A 166 44.21 35.14 15.31
CA ARG A 166 45.29 35.87 14.61
C ARG A 166 45.26 37.37 14.87
N SER A 167 44.07 37.97 14.87
CA SER A 167 43.90 39.41 15.13
C SER A 167 44.25 39.79 16.57
N LEU A 168 44.04 38.91 17.54
CA LEU A 168 44.40 39.14 18.94
C LEU A 168 45.91 39.00 19.24
N ILE A 169 46.66 38.26 18.42
CA ILE A 169 48.12 38.09 18.58
C ILE A 169 48.91 39.23 17.91
N GLN A 170 48.29 40.01 17.03
CA GLN A 170 48.90 41.16 16.34
C GLN A 170 48.70 42.51 17.07
N VAL A 171 48.16 42.50 18.29
CA VAL A 171 48.06 43.64 19.22
C VAL A 171 49.10 43.46 20.33
#